data_AF-A0A480A610-F1
#
_entry.id   AF-A0A480A610-F1
#
_cell.length_a   1.000
_cell.length_b   1.000
_cell.length_c   1.000
_cell.angle_alpha   90.00
_cell.angle_beta   90.00
_cell.angle_gamma   90.00
#
_symmetry.space_group_name_H-M   'P 1'
#
loop_
_entity.id
_entity.type
_entity.pdbx_description
1 polymer ?
#
loop_
_entity_poly.entity_id
_entity_poly.type
_entity_poly.pdbx_seq_one_letter_code
_entity_poly.pdbx_strand_id
1 'polypeptide(L)' 'MNNWQNITDERLARPIHPGEVISDILDDLEINYHDFAEVLGISYQTIQEIINGEKSIRRI' A
#
# COMPACT_ATOMS: atom_id res chain seq x y z
N MET A 1 -29.06 -9.67 -24.17
CA MET A 1 -28.45 -9.38 -22.85
C MET A 1 -26.96 -9.64 -22.98
N ASN A 2 -26.11 -8.61 -22.88
CA ASN A 2 -24.67 -8.81 -22.87
C ASN A 2 -24.24 -9.25 -21.47
N ASN A 3 -23.59 -10.41 -21.40
CA ASN A 3 -23.16 -11.01 -20.15
C ASN A 3 -21.84 -10.39 -19.70
N TRP A 4 -21.91 -9.18 -19.13
CA TRP A 4 -20.78 -8.39 -18.63
C TRP A 4 -20.13 -8.95 -17.34
N GLN A 5 -20.50 -10.17 -16.95
CA GLN A 5 -20.16 -10.75 -15.65
C GLN A 5 -18.72 -11.26 -15.55
N ASN A 6 -18.01 -11.39 -16.68
CA ASN A 6 -16.67 -12.02 -16.74
C ASN A 6 -15.54 -11.10 -17.26
N ILE A 7 -15.72 -9.77 -17.25
CA ILE A 7 -14.69 -8.83 -17.78
C ILE A 7 -13.38 -8.90 -16.96
N THR A 8 -13.43 -9.39 -15.72
CA THR A 8 -12.30 -9.40 -14.78
C THR A 8 -11.65 -10.78 -14.59
N ASP A 9 -12.22 -11.85 -15.14
CA ASP A 9 -11.73 -13.23 -14.92
C ASP A 9 -10.32 -13.46 -15.50
N GLU A 10 -9.88 -12.65 -16.47
CA GLU A 10 -8.55 -12.75 -17.09
C GLU A 10 -7.48 -11.86 -16.45
N ARG A 11 -7.79 -11.10 -15.38
CA ARG A 11 -6.77 -10.34 -14.65
C ARG A 11 -5.95 -11.28 -13.75
N LEU A 12 -5.00 -12.00 -14.37
CA LEU A 12 -3.99 -12.84 -13.72
C LEU A 12 -3.01 -12.06 -12.82
N ALA A 13 -3.10 -10.73 -12.76
CA ALA A 13 -2.21 -9.90 -11.96
C ALA A 13 -2.70 -9.82 -10.51
N ARG A 14 -1.88 -10.33 -9.58
CA ARG A 14 -2.09 -10.10 -8.14
C ARG A 14 -2.27 -8.59 -7.88
N PRO A 15 -3.29 -8.18 -7.10
CA PRO A 15 -3.38 -6.79 -6.64
C PRO A 15 -2.10 -6.43 -5.88
N ILE A 16 -1.52 -5.27 -6.20
CA ILE A 16 -0.34 -4.78 -5.48
C ILE A 16 -0.82 -4.16 -4.18
N HIS A 17 -0.23 -4.60 -3.06
CA HIS A 17 -0.55 -4.03 -1.76
C HIS A 17 0.10 -2.64 -1.62
N PRO A 18 -0.58 -1.61 -1.07
CA PRO A 18 0.02 -0.29 -0.91
C PRO A 18 1.30 -0.30 -0.07
N GLY A 19 1.37 -1.21 0.91
CA GLY A 19 2.58 -1.43 1.70
C GLY A 19 3.80 -1.84 0.86
N GLU A 20 3.60 -2.68 -0.17
CA GLU A 20 4.70 -3.06 -1.09
C GLU A 20 5.22 -1.82 -1.83
N VAL A 21 4.33 -0.96 -2.32
CA VAL A 21 4.69 0.27 -3.03
C VAL A 21 5.43 1.27 -2.12
N ILE A 22 4.97 1.42 -0.87
CA ILE A 22 5.61 2.34 0.08
C ILE A 22 7.01 1.84 0.43
N SER A 23 7.18 0.53 0.70
CA SER A 23 8.49 -0.06 0.97
C SER A 23 9.46 0.17 -0.19
N ASP A 24 9.05 -0.13 -1.42
CA ASP A 24 9.90 0.06 -2.60
C ASP A 24 10.37 1.52 -2.75
N ILE A 25 9.45 2.48 -2.58
CA ILE A 25 9.78 3.91 -2.69
C ILE A 25 10.73 4.36 -1.59
N LEU A 26 10.53 3.90 -0.35
CA LEU A 26 11.37 4.30 0.78
C LEU A 26 12.77 3.70 0.70
N ASP A 27 12.88 2.46 0.23
CA ASP A 27 14.15 1.82 -0.06
C ASP A 27 14.92 2.58 -1.16
N ASP A 28 14.25 2.98 -2.25
CA ASP A 28 14.84 3.78 -3.33
C ASP A 28 15.33 5.17 -2.85
N LEU A 29 14.66 5.74 -1.86
CA LEU A 29 15.00 7.06 -1.28
C LEU A 29 16.02 6.96 -0.14
N GLU A 30 16.42 5.76 0.28
CA GLU A 30 17.22 5.51 1.48
C GLU A 30 16.62 6.14 2.75
N ILE A 31 15.29 6.21 2.82
CA ILE A 31 14.54 6.76 3.96
C ILE A 31 14.00 5.61 4.80
N ASN A 32 14.21 5.66 6.11
CA ASN A 32 13.61 4.66 7.00
C ASN A 32 12.13 5.00 7.31
N TYR A 33 11.36 3.98 7.69
CA TYR A 33 9.93 4.13 8.03
C TYR A 33 9.65 5.10 9.19
N HIS A 34 10.61 5.32 10.09
CA HIS A 34 10.46 6.25 11.21
C HIS A 34 10.45 7.69 10.73
N ASP A 35 11.44 8.09 9.95
CA ASP A 35 11.53 9.43 9.37
C ASP A 35 10.33 9.72 8.46
N PHE A 36 9.89 8.72 7.69
CA PHE A 36 8.68 8.83 6.87
C PHE A 36 7.41 9.08 7.72
N ALA A 37 7.27 8.38 8.85
CA ALA A 37 6.15 8.58 9.76
C ALA A 37 6.17 9.98 10.39
N GLU A 38 7.36 10.49 10.75
CA GLU A 38 7.53 11.85 11.27
C GLU A 38 7.11 12.92 10.25
N VAL A 39 7.54 12.79 9.00
CA VAL A 39 7.16 13.71 7.90
C VAL A 39 5.64 13.76 7.70
N LEU A 40 4.97 12.61 7.84
CA LEU A 40 3.52 12.50 7.72
C LEU A 40 2.76 12.90 9.00
N GLY A 41 3.45 13.11 10.12
CA GLY A 41 2.83 13.42 11.41
C GLY A 41 2.00 12.26 11.97
N ILE A 42 2.35 11.01 11.65
CA ILE A 42 1.67 9.81 12.15
C ILE A 42 2.63 8.93 12.94
N SER A 43 2.08 7.96 13.69
CA SER A 43 2.92 7.04 14.44
C SER A 43 3.66 6.07 13.51
N TYR A 44 4.91 5.75 13.86
CA TYR A 44 5.69 4.68 13.23
C TYR A 44 4.91 3.36 13.16
N GLN A 45 4.17 3.04 14.24
CA GLN A 45 3.34 1.85 14.29
C GLN A 45 2.24 1.85 13.23
N THR A 46 1.65 3.01 12.91
CA THR A 46 0.66 3.11 11.82
C THR A 46 1.29 2.81 10.47
N ILE A 47 2.54 3.27 10.22
CA ILE A 47 3.27 2.90 9.00
C ILE A 47 3.50 1.39 8.96
N GLN A 48 3.99 0.77 10.04
CA GLN A 48 4.22 -0.67 10.10
C GLN A 48 2.94 -1.50 9.84
N GLU A 49 1.82 -1.11 10.44
CA GLU A 49 0.51 -1.74 10.20
C GLU A 49 0.10 -1.64 8.71
N ILE A 50 0.41 -0.53 8.04
CA ILE A 50 0.17 -0.35 6.61
C ILE A 50 1.12 -1.19 5.76
N ILE A 51 2.41 -1.27 6.10
CA ILE A 51 3.38 -2.10 5.37
C ILE A 51 2.99 -3.58 5.44
N ASN A 52 2.61 -4.05 6.64
CA ASN A 52 2.23 -5.44 6.90
C ASN A 52 0.83 -5.81 6.37
N GLY A 53 0.05 -4.84 5.88
CA GLY A 53 -1.32 -5.07 5.40
C GLY A 53 -2.35 -5.30 6.50
N GLU A 54 -2.02 -4.95 7.73
CA GLU A 54 -2.92 -5.00 8.89
C GLU A 54 -3.87 -3.79 8.92
N LYS A 55 -3.51 -2.70 8.22
CA LYS A 55 -4.28 -1.46 8.16
C LYS A 55 -4.34 -0.89 6.76
N SER A 56 -5.56 -0.57 6.32
CA SER A 56 -5.78 0.12 5.06
C SER A 56 -5.47 1.61 5.17
N ILE A 57 -4.95 2.19 4.07
CA ILE A 57 -4.80 3.63 3.94
C ILE A 57 -6.21 4.24 3.82
N ARG A 58 -6.48 5.27 4.62
CA ARG A 58 -7.70 6.06 4.53
C ARG A 58 -7.35 7.49 4.14
N ARG A 59 -8.32 8.18 3.55
CA ARG A 59 -8.20 9.62 3.30
C ARG A 59 -8.15 10.34 4.64
N ILE A 60 -7.02 11.01 4.90
CA ILE A 60 -6.86 12.04 5.94
C ILE A 60 -7.51 13.34 5.51
#